data_AF-A0A522DKZ8-F1
#
_entry.id   AF-A0A522DKZ8-F1
#
_cell.length_a   1.000
_cell.length_b   1.000
_cell.length_c   1.000
_cell.angle_alpha   90.00
_cell.angle_beta   90.00
_cell.angle_gamma   90.00
#
_symmetry.space_group_name_H-M   'P 1'
#
loop_
_entity.id
_entity.type
_entity.pdbx_description
1 polymer ?
#
loop_
_entity_poly.entity_id
_entity_poly.type
_entity_poly.pdbx_seq_one_letter_code
_entity_poly.pdbx_strand_id
1 'polypeptide(L)'
;FLEQQVFPHPFKSIAETDLEQLLSKAIETLNPREAQVICAHFGVDADREMTLQEIGSELNLTRERVRQIQVMALNKIKLNFGQQLLCFL
;
A
#
# COMPACT_ATOMS: atom_id res chain seq x y z
N PHE A 1 -33.68 22.84 -3.32
CA PHE A 1 -33.41 21.43 -3.66
C PHE A 1 -32.62 20.83 -2.53
N LEU A 2 -33.09 19.74 -1.93
CA LEU A 2 -32.37 19.05 -0.84
C LEU A 2 -31.23 18.24 -1.47
N GLU A 3 -29.99 18.49 -1.05
CA GLU A 3 -28.86 17.64 -1.42
C GLU A 3 -29.08 16.26 -0.81
N GLN A 4 -29.21 15.22 -1.65
CA GLN A 4 -29.19 13.85 -1.18
C GLN A 4 -27.80 13.58 -0.58
N GLN A 5 -27.73 13.40 0.73
CA GLN A 5 -26.53 12.86 1.36
C GLN A 5 -26.33 11.44 0.82
N VAL A 6 -25.28 11.27 0.01
CA VAL A 6 -24.87 9.96 -0.49
C VAL A 6 -24.23 9.22 0.68
N PHE A 7 -25.03 8.45 1.40
CA PHE A 7 -24.49 7.53 2.41
C PHE A 7 -23.87 6.33 1.69
N PRO A 8 -22.58 6.04 1.88
CA PRO A 8 -22.00 4.82 1.35
C PRO A 8 -22.76 3.63 1.93
N HIS A 9 -23.03 2.64 1.08
CA HIS A 9 -23.72 1.44 1.50
C HIS A 9 -22.94 0.78 2.66
N PRO A 10 -23.55 0.43 3.80
CA PRO A 10 -22.82 -0.03 4.99
C PRO A 10 -21.86 -1.19 4.72
N PHE A 11 -22.27 -2.14 3.87
CA PHE A 11 -21.40 -3.26 3.46
C PHE A 11 -20.17 -2.83 2.66
N LYS A 12 -20.26 -1.74 1.88
CA LYS A 12 -19.12 -1.19 1.15
C LYS A 12 -18.11 -0.58 2.11
N SER A 13 -18.58 0.22 3.08
CA SER A 13 -17.71 0.83 4.08
C SER A 13 -17.02 -0.20 4.98
N ILE A 14 -17.71 -1.29 5.34
CA ILE A 14 -17.11 -2.39 6.10
C ILE A 14 -15.99 -3.06 5.27
N ALA A 15 -16.27 -3.40 4.01
CA ALA A 15 -15.27 -4.04 3.14
C ALA A 15 -14.04 -3.15 2.89
N GLU A 16 -14.22 -1.83 2.74
CA GLU A 16 -13.13 -0.86 2.63
C GLU A 16 -12.28 -0.83 3.91
N THR A 17 -12.92 -0.78 5.08
CA THR A 17 -12.23 -0.81 6.38
C THR A 17 -11.45 -2.10 6.59
N ASP A 18 -12.04 -3.26 6.25
CA ASP A 18 -11.38 -4.55 6.38
C ASP A 18 -10.16 -4.67 5.45
N LEU A 19 -10.26 -4.13 4.22
CA LEU A 19 -9.14 -4.08 3.28
C LEU A 19 -8.02 -3.18 3.78
N GLU A 20 -8.34 -1.99 4.30
CA GLU A 20 -7.35 -1.08 4.90
C GLU A 20 -6.60 -1.74 6.06
N GLN A 21 -7.31 -2.43 6.96
CA GLN A 21 -6.70 -3.16 8.06
C GLN A 21 -5.80 -4.30 7.58
N LEU A 22 -6.20 -5.02 6.53
CA LEU A 22 -5.40 -6.10 5.96
C LEU A 22 -4.12 -5.56 5.32
N LEU A 23 -4.20 -4.46 4.58
CA LEU A 23 -3.04 -3.79 3.97
C LEU A 23 -2.09 -3.23 5.03
N SER A 24 -2.62 -2.61 6.09
CA SER A 24 -1.84 -2.13 7.23
C SER A 24 -1.04 -3.27 7.87
N LYS A 25 -1.69 -4.40 8.20
CA LYS A 25 -1.02 -5.60 8.71
C LYS A 25 0.04 -6.13 7.74
N ALA A 26 -0.22 -6.09 6.44
CA ALA A 26 0.75 -6.54 5.45
C ALA A 26 2.01 -5.67 5.44
N ILE A 27 1.85 -4.34 5.52
CA ILE A 27 2.96 -3.38 5.62
C ILE A 27 3.75 -3.59 6.90
N GLU A 28 3.11 -3.86 8.04
CA GLU A 28 3.79 -4.15 9.32
C GLU A 28 4.71 -5.38 9.27
N THR A 29 4.47 -6.34 8.37
CA THR A 29 5.37 -7.51 8.19
C THR A 29 6.63 -7.22 7.36
N LEU A 30 6.65 -6.08 6.68
CA LEU A 30 7.80 -5.63 5.91
C LEU A 30 8.87 -5.10 6.85
N ASN A 31 10.14 -5.22 6.46
CA ASN A 31 11.18 -4.50 7.20
C ASN A 31 11.05 -2.98 6.96
N PRO A 32 11.66 -2.13 7.81
CA PRO A 32 11.49 -0.68 7.70
C PRO A 32 11.83 -0.09 6.31
N ARG A 33 12.83 -0.64 5.62
CA ARG A 33 13.19 -0.19 4.26
C ARG A 33 12.18 -0.62 3.22
N GLU A 34 11.69 -1.85 3.29
CA GLU A 34 10.63 -2.38 2.43
C GLU A 34 9.35 -1.56 2.60
N ALA A 35 8.92 -1.33 3.84
CA ALA A 35 7.76 -0.51 4.18
C ALA A 35 7.92 0.91 3.64
N GLN A 36 9.06 1.56 3.91
CA GLN A 36 9.32 2.92 3.43
C GLN A 36 9.22 3.04 1.91
N VAL A 37 9.80 2.10 1.15
CA VAL A 37 9.72 2.10 -0.32
C VAL A 37 8.29 1.87 -0.81
N ILE A 38 7.55 0.95 -0.20
CA ILE A 38 6.17 0.64 -0.58
C ILE A 38 5.24 1.81 -0.26
N CYS A 39 5.29 2.35 0.97
CA CYS A 39 4.46 3.46 1.39
C CYS A 39 4.72 4.71 0.53
N ALA A 40 5.98 5.08 0.32
CA ALA A 40 6.32 6.21 -0.54
C ALA A 40 5.88 6.02 -1.99
N HIS A 41 6.00 4.80 -2.54
CA HIS A 41 5.63 4.55 -3.93
C HIS A 41 4.13 4.61 -4.18
N PHE A 42 3.33 4.12 -3.22
CA PHE A 42 1.87 4.06 -3.34
C PHE A 42 1.15 5.20 -2.57
N GLY A 43 1.89 6.17 -2.03
CA GLY A 43 1.31 7.32 -1.33
C GLY A 43 0.63 6.96 -0.01
N VAL A 44 0.97 5.81 0.60
CA VAL A 44 0.41 5.42 1.90
C VAL A 44 1.04 6.30 2.98
N ASP A 45 0.20 6.97 3.77
CA ASP A 45 0.60 7.96 4.78
C ASP A 45 1.40 9.15 4.22
N ALA A 46 1.28 9.41 2.90
CA ALA A 46 1.95 10.52 2.23
C ALA A 46 0.97 11.31 1.36
N ASP A 47 1.25 12.60 1.14
CA ASP A 47 0.40 13.48 0.34
C ASP A 47 0.38 13.11 -1.16
N ARG A 48 1.37 12.34 -1.63
CA ARG A 48 1.48 11.90 -3.02
C ARG A 48 2.29 10.61 -3.16
N GLU A 49 2.02 9.91 -4.25
CA GLU A 49 2.87 8.82 -4.76
C GLU A 49 4.22 9.36 -5.26
N MET A 50 5.28 8.59 -5.03
CA MET A 50 6.63 8.91 -5.51
C MET A 50 7.12 7.88 -6.53
N THR A 51 7.86 8.35 -7.53
CA THR A 51 8.54 7.46 -8.48
C THR A 51 9.73 6.74 -7.83
N LEU A 52 10.12 5.57 -8.35
CA LEU A 52 11.29 4.83 -7.87
C LEU A 52 12.60 5.66 -7.96
N GLN A 53 12.64 6.65 -8.86
CA GLN A 53 13.78 7.55 -8.98
C GLN A 53 13.80 8.60 -7.87
N GLU A 54 12.67 9.23 -7.56
CA GLU A 54 12.55 10.17 -6.42
C GLU A 54 12.88 9.48 -5.10
N ILE A 55 12.32 8.28 -4.88
CA ILE A 55 12.61 7.45 -3.69
C ILE A 55 14.11 7.10 -3.64
N GLY A 56 14.72 6.79 -4.79
CA GLY A 56 16.16 6.53 -4.89
C GLY A 56 16.98 7.74 -4.47
N SER A 57 16.61 8.93 -4.93
CA SER A 57 17.25 10.20 -4.54
C SER A 57 17.15 10.46 -3.04
N GLU A 58 16.00 10.25 -2.41
CA GLU A 58 15.85 10.46 -0.95
C GLU A 58 16.61 9.42 -0.10
N LEU A 59 16.64 8.17 -0.55
CA LEU A 59 17.29 7.07 0.18
C LEU A 59 18.78 6.90 -0.15
N ASN A 60 19.34 7.75 -1.02
CA ASN A 60 20.70 7.61 -1.57
C ASN A 60 20.94 6.23 -2.21
N LEU A 61 19.96 5.77 -3.00
CA LEU A 61 19.97 4.50 -3.72
C LEU A 61 19.78 4.73 -5.22
N THR A 62 20.26 3.79 -6.03
CA THR A 62 19.92 3.77 -7.45
C THR A 62 18.46 3.36 -7.63
N ARG A 63 17.83 3.83 -8.72
CA ARG A 63 16.47 3.42 -9.11
C ARG A 63 16.31 1.89 -9.14
N GLU A 64 17.30 1.18 -9.65
CA GLU A 64 17.26 -0.29 -9.72
C GLU A 64 17.30 -0.93 -8.33
N ARG A 65 18.05 -0.36 -7.39
CA ARG A 65 18.06 -0.87 -6.02
C ARG A 65 16.71 -0.68 -5.33
N VAL A 66 16.05 0.46 -5.56
CA VAL A 66 14.68 0.69 -5.07
C VAL A 66 13.70 -0.30 -5.71
N ARG A 67 13.80 -0.54 -7.02
CA ARG A 67 12.99 -1.55 -7.71
C ARG A 67 13.15 -2.95 -7.11
N GLN A 68 14.38 -3.35 -6.77
CA GLN A 68 14.64 -4.64 -6.12
C GLN A 68 13.94 -4.72 -4.75
N ILE A 69 14.05 -3.68 -3.93
CA ILE A 69 13.41 -3.62 -2.61
C ILE A 69 11.89 -3.71 -2.76
N GLN A 70 11.31 -2.97 -3.70
CA GLN A 70 9.89 -3.01 -4.01
C GLN A 70 9.43 -4.43 -4.37
N VAL A 71 10.15 -5.11 -5.28
CA VAL A 71 9.81 -6.49 -5.69
C VAL A 71 9.89 -7.46 -4.51
N MET A 72 10.91 -7.34 -3.66
CA MET A 72 11.03 -8.16 -2.46
C MET A 72 9.85 -7.97 -1.51
N ALA A 73 9.47 -6.72 -1.25
CA ALA A 73 8.33 -6.39 -0.41
C ALA A 73 7.00 -6.93 -0.98
N LEU A 74 6.74 -6.72 -2.27
CA LEU A 74 5.52 -7.21 -2.94
C LEU A 74 5.44 -8.74 -2.92
N ASN A 75 6.56 -9.44 -3.13
CA ASN A 75 6.59 -10.90 -3.03
C ASN A 75 6.26 -11.39 -1.62
N LYS A 76 6.76 -10.70 -0.58
CA LYS A 76 6.47 -11.02 0.81
C LYS A 76 4.99 -10.82 1.14
N ILE A 77 4.40 -9.71 0.71
CA ILE A 77 2.96 -9.45 0.85
C ILE A 77 2.16 -10.54 0.14
N LYS A 78 2.50 -10.86 -1.12
CA LYS A 78 1.80 -11.89 -1.90
C LYS A 78 1.86 -13.26 -1.23
N LEU A 79 3.00 -13.65 -0.67
CA LEU A 79 3.18 -14.93 0.00
C LEU A 79 2.33 -15.04 1.27
N ASN A 80 2.29 -13.97 2.08
CA ASN A 80 1.66 -14.01 3.40
C ASN A 80 0.16 -13.65 3.36
N PHE A 81 -0.24 -12.73 2.49
CA PHE A 81 -1.58 -12.13 2.47
C PHE A 81 -2.32 -12.36 1.15
N GLY A 82 -1.70 -13.00 0.16
CA GLY A 82 -2.29 -13.17 -1.18
C GLY A 82 -3.65 -13.85 -1.19
N GLN A 83 -3.84 -14.90 -0.38
CA GLN A 83 -5.14 -15.59 -0.28
C GLN A 83 -6.24 -14.71 0.33
N GLN A 84 -5.90 -13.90 1.32
CA GLN A 84 -6.85 -12.99 1.97
C GLN A 84 -7.22 -11.82 1.06
N LEU A 85 -6.24 -11.28 0.32
CA LEU A 85 -6.45 -10.20 -0.63
C LEU A 85 -7.31 -10.63 -1.84
N LEU A 86 -7.22 -11.90 -2.27
CA LEU A 86 -8.07 -12.44 -3.33
C LEU A 86 -9.56 -12.42 -2.98
N CYS A 87 -9.94 -12.42 -1.70
CA CYS A 87 -11.34 -12.34 -1.29
C CYS A 87 -11.97 -10.96 -1.53
N PHE A 88 -11.17 -9.94 -1.83
CA PHE A 88 -11.61 -8.57 -2.10
C PHE A 88 -11.61 -8.20 -3.60
N LEU A 89 -11.26 -9.14 -4.49
CA LEU A 89 -11.25 -8.99 -5.96
C LEU A 89 -12.42 -9.76 -6.59
#